data_AF-A0A3S4SBR2-F1
#
_entry.id   AF-A0A3S4SBR2-F1
#
_cell.length_a   1.000
_cell.length_b   1.000
_cell.length_c   1.000
_cell.angle_alpha   90.00
_cell.angle_beta   90.00
_cell.angle_gamma   90.00
#
_symmetry.space_group_name_H-M   'P 1'
#
loop_
_entity.id
_entity.type
_entity.pdbx_description
1 polymer ?
#
loop_
_entity_poly.entity_id
_entity_poly.type
_entity_poly.pdbx_seq_one_letter_code
_entity_poly.pdbx_strand_id
1 'polypeptide(L)'
;MTYTNHPSCHILSLPTRLALAVSLTLCCSAYANTPEQIAHQQILLNEQRQAVLNQSLMTSPSVQVDVPAFESIAKMDSIHTDSQNSHDDLPCFTINQIAYAPIDAASDITGDADRADLNQFAFALTPLTHGKSSVLGQCLNINDIHHIVRDVQNRLIERGFATTRVFIGNQNLSGGQLVLYCRTRCYWTD
;
A
#
# COMPACT_ATOMS: atom_id res chain seq x y z
N MET A 1 -56.19 30.67 85.03
CA MET A 1 -54.74 30.95 85.11
C MET A 1 -54.17 30.76 83.71
N THR A 2 -53.55 31.82 83.15
CA THR A 2 -52.43 31.86 82.17
C THR A 2 -52.55 31.05 80.85
N TYR A 3 -52.23 31.53 79.64
CA TYR A 3 -51.54 32.71 79.12
C TYR A 3 -51.89 32.77 77.61
N THR A 4 -52.37 33.88 77.07
CA THR A 4 -52.57 34.08 75.62
C THR A 4 -51.31 34.70 75.02
N ASN A 5 -50.65 34.00 74.10
CA ASN A 5 -49.60 34.59 73.27
C ASN A 5 -50.22 35.17 72.00
N HIS A 6 -50.07 36.48 71.82
CA HIS A 6 -50.35 37.21 70.58
C HIS A 6 -49.33 36.84 69.49
N PRO A 7 -49.75 36.77 68.23
CA PRO A 7 -48.91 37.26 67.15
C PRO A 7 -49.57 38.52 66.56
N SER A 8 -48.85 39.62 66.70
CA SER A 8 -49.10 40.87 66.01
C SER A 8 -49.18 40.63 64.50
N CYS A 9 -50.34 40.85 63.90
CA CYS A 9 -50.48 40.87 62.44
C CYS A 9 -49.91 42.20 61.94
N HIS A 10 -48.62 42.20 61.59
CA HIS A 10 -47.98 43.34 60.97
C HIS A 10 -48.56 43.55 59.56
N ILE A 11 -49.24 44.68 59.37
CA ILE A 11 -49.62 45.18 58.05
C ILE A 11 -48.32 45.57 57.33
N LEU A 12 -47.76 44.61 56.61
CA LEU A 12 -46.57 44.80 55.80
C LEU A 12 -46.95 45.70 54.60
N SER A 13 -46.20 46.79 54.42
CA SER A 13 -46.46 47.77 53.39
C SER A 13 -46.35 47.16 51.98
N LEU A 14 -47.10 47.74 51.04
CA LEU A 14 -47.19 47.35 49.62
C LEU A 14 -45.85 47.01 48.92
N PRO A 15 -44.72 47.72 49.13
CA PRO A 15 -43.48 47.41 48.43
C PRO A 15 -42.87 46.07 48.83
N THR A 16 -43.08 45.62 50.07
CA THR A 16 -42.53 44.37 50.60
C THR A 16 -43.21 43.13 50.02
N ARG A 17 -44.50 43.22 49.65
CA ARG A 17 -45.21 42.12 48.96
C ARG A 17 -44.80 41.99 47.49
N LEU A 18 -44.52 43.10 46.83
CA LEU A 18 -43.99 43.14 45.47
C LEU A 18 -42.59 42.51 45.38
N ALA A 19 -41.71 42.80 46.34
CA ALA A 19 -40.37 42.22 46.37
C ALA A 19 -40.38 40.68 46.49
N LEU A 20 -41.25 40.13 47.36
CA LEU A 20 -41.43 38.68 47.51
C LEU A 20 -42.05 38.02 46.26
N ALA A 21 -43.01 38.67 45.61
CA ALA A 21 -43.62 38.15 44.38
C ALA A 21 -42.65 38.15 43.17
N VAL A 22 -41.78 39.15 43.07
CA VAL A 22 -40.73 39.22 42.04
C VAL A 22 -39.65 38.17 42.26
N SER A 23 -39.28 37.88 43.52
CA SER A 23 -38.33 36.80 43.80
C SER A 23 -38.87 35.40 43.48
N LEU A 24 -40.18 35.16 43.64
CA LEU A 24 -40.78 33.85 43.37
C LEU A 24 -41.00 33.58 41.86
N THR A 25 -41.17 34.63 41.05
CA THR A 25 -41.35 34.52 39.59
C THR A 25 -40.03 34.34 38.84
N LEU A 26 -38.90 34.74 39.42
CA LEU A 26 -37.58 34.56 38.81
C LEU A 26 -37.03 33.12 38.92
N CYS A 27 -37.60 32.28 39.80
CA CYS A 27 -37.11 30.92 40.05
C CYS A 27 -37.80 29.81 39.22
N CYS A 28 -38.85 30.10 38.45
CA CYS A 28 -39.71 29.06 37.85
C CYS A 28 -39.91 29.15 36.32
N SER A 29 -38.99 29.74 35.56
CA SER A 29 -39.00 29.58 34.10
C SER A 29 -38.37 28.23 33.71
N ALA A 30 -39.15 27.16 33.82
CA ALA A 30 -38.83 25.90 33.15
C ALA A 30 -39.14 26.06 31.66
N TYR A 31 -38.13 26.26 30.83
CA TYR A 31 -38.30 26.25 29.38
C TYR A 31 -38.68 24.82 28.95
N ALA A 32 -39.97 24.61 28.63
CA ALA A 32 -40.41 23.41 27.97
C ALA A 32 -40.02 23.52 26.48
N ASN A 33 -39.03 22.73 26.06
CA ASN A 33 -38.65 22.66 24.65
C ASN A 33 -39.82 22.11 23.83
N THR A 34 -40.07 22.69 22.66
CA THR A 34 -41.13 22.18 21.77
C THR A 34 -40.74 20.80 21.22
N PRO A 35 -41.70 19.95 20.85
CA PRO A 35 -41.41 18.63 20.26
C PRO A 35 -40.50 18.72 19.01
N GLU A 36 -40.61 19.79 18.22
CA GLU A 36 -39.71 20.14 17.11
C GLU A 36 -38.26 20.35 17.57
N GLN A 37 -38.04 21.11 18.66
CA GLN A 37 -36.70 21.34 19.20
C GLN A 37 -36.06 20.06 19.74
N ILE A 38 -36.85 19.17 20.33
CA ILE A 38 -36.39 17.86 20.83
C ILE A 38 -35.94 16.97 19.67
N ALA A 39 -36.72 16.92 18.58
CA ALA A 39 -36.37 16.15 17.39
C ALA A 39 -35.07 16.67 16.73
N HIS A 40 -34.95 17.99 16.59
CA HIS A 40 -33.74 18.60 16.05
C HIS A 40 -32.49 18.31 16.91
N GLN A 41 -32.65 18.35 18.23
CA GLN A 41 -31.56 18.02 19.16
C GLN A 41 -31.15 16.54 19.07
N GLN A 42 -32.10 15.62 18.85
CA GLN A 42 -31.82 14.20 18.66
C GLN A 42 -31.08 13.89 17.36
N ILE A 43 -31.44 14.57 16.26
CA ILE A 43 -30.78 14.41 14.95
C ILE A 43 -29.30 14.79 15.06
N LEU A 44 -29.03 15.94 15.67
CA LEU A 44 -27.67 16.47 15.80
C LEU A 44 -26.76 15.53 16.62
N LEU A 45 -27.34 14.89 17.65
CA LEU A 45 -26.66 13.91 18.48
C LEU A 45 -26.36 12.62 17.71
N ASN A 46 -27.29 12.16 16.89
CA ASN A 46 -27.10 10.99 16.04
C ASN A 46 -26.01 11.21 14.99
N GLU A 47 -25.96 12.39 14.37
CA GLU A 47 -24.89 12.73 13.42
C GLU A 47 -23.51 12.75 14.09
N GLN A 48 -23.41 13.34 15.29
CA GLN A 48 -22.15 13.31 16.06
C GLN A 48 -21.68 11.87 16.33
N ARG A 49 -22.60 10.99 16.72
CA ARG A 49 -22.29 9.57 16.96
C ARG A 49 -21.79 8.88 15.68
N GLN A 50 -22.43 9.14 14.55
CA GLN A 50 -22.00 8.59 13.25
C GLN A 50 -20.63 9.11 12.83
N ALA A 51 -20.34 10.40 13.03
CA ALA A 51 -19.03 10.98 12.71
C ALA A 51 -17.89 10.32 13.50
N VAL A 52 -18.09 10.08 14.80
CA VAL A 52 -17.10 9.40 15.66
C VAL A 52 -16.88 7.95 15.23
N LEU A 53 -17.96 7.22 14.91
CA LEU A 53 -17.87 5.85 14.42
C LEU A 53 -17.10 5.79 13.09
N ASN A 54 -17.45 6.66 12.13
CA ASN A 54 -16.75 6.74 10.85
C ASN A 54 -15.27 7.10 11.04
N GLN A 55 -14.93 8.06 11.91
CA GLN A 55 -13.54 8.42 12.17
C GLN A 55 -12.76 7.26 12.81
N SER A 56 -13.41 6.46 13.67
CA SER A 56 -12.81 5.26 14.28
C SER A 56 -12.57 4.16 13.25
N LEU A 57 -13.47 4.01 12.27
CA LEU A 57 -13.34 3.04 11.17
C LEU A 57 -12.35 3.50 10.08
N MET A 58 -12.21 4.82 9.88
CA MET A 58 -11.24 5.44 8.97
C MET A 58 -9.83 5.52 9.54
N THR A 59 -9.62 5.11 10.79
CA THR A 59 -8.26 4.88 11.31
C THR A 59 -7.75 3.61 10.64
N SER A 60 -7.39 3.73 9.36
CA SER A 60 -6.70 2.71 8.59
C SER A 60 -5.50 2.30 9.41
N PRO A 61 -5.38 1.04 9.86
CA PRO A 61 -4.12 0.60 10.40
C PRO A 61 -3.10 0.82 9.29
N SER A 62 -2.19 1.77 9.49
CA SER A 62 -0.97 1.83 8.71
C SER A 62 -0.21 0.57 9.09
N VAL A 63 -0.53 -0.52 8.41
CA VAL A 63 0.30 -1.71 8.38
C VAL A 63 1.55 -1.24 7.68
N GLN A 64 2.52 -0.80 8.49
CA GLN A 64 3.91 -0.73 8.09
C GLN A 64 4.24 -2.17 7.72
N VAL A 65 4.09 -2.52 6.44
CA VAL A 65 4.67 -3.74 5.93
C VAL A 65 6.15 -3.49 6.10
N ASP A 66 6.72 -4.15 7.09
CA ASP A 66 8.15 -4.21 7.30
C ASP A 66 8.70 -5.00 6.10
N VAL A 67 8.79 -4.32 4.96
CA VAL A 67 9.51 -4.80 3.79
C VAL A 67 10.96 -4.61 4.22
N PRO A 68 11.70 -5.69 4.54
CA PRO A 68 13.12 -5.54 4.78
C PRO A 68 13.66 -4.79 3.57
N ALA A 69 14.29 -3.65 3.82
CA ALA A 69 14.84 -2.82 2.76
C ALA A 69 15.60 -3.76 1.83
N PHE A 70 15.08 -3.93 0.62
CA PHE A 70 15.85 -4.57 -0.42
C PHE A 70 16.98 -3.59 -0.65
N GLU A 71 18.13 -3.85 -0.01
CA GLU A 71 19.34 -3.11 -0.26
C GLU A 71 19.48 -3.10 -1.77
N SER A 72 19.36 -1.91 -2.35
CA SER A 72 19.58 -1.69 -3.78
C SER A 72 20.98 -2.23 -4.03
N ILE A 73 21.04 -3.46 -4.58
CA ILE A 73 22.31 -4.09 -4.89
C ILE A 73 22.98 -3.11 -5.82
N ALA A 74 24.12 -2.61 -5.34
CA ALA A 74 24.85 -1.51 -5.88
C ALA A 74 24.78 -1.48 -7.41
N LYS A 75 24.31 -0.34 -7.91
CA LYS A 75 24.62 0.23 -9.22
C LYS A 75 25.73 -0.55 -9.91
N MET A 76 25.35 -1.37 -10.91
CA MET A 76 26.21 -2.17 -11.80
C MET A 76 27.64 -1.67 -11.77
N ASP A 77 28.44 -2.19 -10.84
CA ASP A 77 29.86 -1.91 -10.87
C ASP A 77 30.39 -2.67 -12.07
N SER A 78 31.28 -1.99 -12.76
CA SER A 78 31.63 -2.29 -14.14
C SER A 78 32.03 -3.76 -14.24
N ILE A 79 31.44 -4.51 -15.18
CA ILE A 79 31.95 -5.85 -15.52
C ILE A 79 33.44 -5.70 -15.72
N HIS A 80 34.18 -6.33 -14.80
CA HIS A 80 35.60 -6.11 -14.60
C HIS A 80 36.32 -6.27 -15.93
N THR A 81 36.84 -5.16 -16.44
CA THR A 81 38.02 -5.17 -17.30
C THR A 81 39.22 -5.23 -16.37
N ASP A 82 39.40 -6.37 -15.71
CA ASP A 82 40.70 -6.69 -15.16
C ASP A 82 40.93 -8.18 -15.24
N SER A 83 41.90 -8.50 -16.09
CA SER A 83 42.53 -9.81 -16.15
C SER A 83 43.09 -10.11 -14.77
N GLN A 84 43.03 -11.38 -14.35
CA GLN A 84 43.60 -11.94 -13.12
C GLN A 84 42.68 -11.91 -11.89
N ASN A 85 41.98 -13.03 -11.65
CA ASN A 85 42.30 -13.96 -10.54
C ASN A 85 41.25 -15.09 -10.47
N SER A 86 41.64 -16.29 -10.90
CA SER A 86 41.08 -17.59 -10.47
C SER A 86 39.57 -17.88 -10.68
N HIS A 87 38.95 -17.38 -11.76
CA HIS A 87 37.66 -17.87 -12.28
C HIS A 87 37.68 -18.24 -13.77
N ASP A 88 38.83 -18.12 -14.43
CA ASP A 88 39.02 -18.19 -15.90
C ASP A 88 38.94 -19.59 -16.53
N ASP A 89 38.72 -20.65 -15.74
CA ASP A 89 38.72 -22.03 -16.26
C ASP A 89 37.32 -22.55 -16.59
N LEU A 90 36.29 -21.72 -16.38
CA LEU A 90 34.92 -22.07 -16.77
C LEU A 90 34.68 -21.73 -18.25
N PRO A 91 34.10 -22.66 -19.04
CA PRO A 91 33.76 -22.37 -20.43
C PRO A 91 32.76 -21.21 -20.48
N CYS A 92 33.02 -20.26 -21.38
CA CYS A 92 32.17 -19.11 -21.62
C CYS A 92 31.64 -19.12 -23.06
N PHE A 93 30.49 -18.47 -23.27
CA PHE A 93 29.86 -18.31 -24.58
C PHE A 93 29.67 -16.83 -24.88
N THR A 94 30.03 -16.41 -26.08
CA THR A 94 29.74 -15.05 -26.56
C THR A 94 28.24 -14.89 -26.73
N ILE A 95 27.61 -13.97 -26.00
CA ILE A 95 26.18 -13.72 -26.10
C ILE A 95 25.94 -12.50 -27.00
N ASN A 96 25.25 -12.70 -28.12
CA ASN A 96 24.89 -11.65 -29.08
C ASN A 96 23.43 -11.21 -28.96
N GLN A 97 22.57 -12.03 -28.37
CA GLN A 97 21.15 -11.73 -28.20
C GLN A 97 20.62 -12.27 -26.87
N ILE A 98 19.74 -11.50 -26.23
CA ILE A 98 18.97 -11.92 -25.06
C ILE A 98 17.48 -11.77 -25.39
N ALA A 99 16.68 -12.79 -25.10
CA ALA A 99 15.24 -12.77 -25.35
C ALA A 99 14.46 -13.48 -24.24
N TYR A 100 13.19 -13.13 -24.07
CA TYR A 100 12.28 -13.88 -23.20
C TYR A 100 11.56 -14.99 -23.96
N ALA A 101 11.25 -16.08 -23.27
CA ALA A 101 10.33 -17.12 -23.73
C ALA A 101 9.34 -17.49 -22.61
N PRO A 102 8.08 -17.83 -22.94
CA PRO A 102 7.16 -18.38 -21.95
C PRO A 102 7.54 -19.82 -21.62
N ILE A 103 7.34 -20.27 -20.36
CA ILE A 103 7.49 -21.69 -20.02
C ILE A 103 6.42 -22.54 -20.75
N ASP A 104 5.17 -22.06 -20.70
CA ASP A 104 3.99 -22.86 -20.98
C ASP A 104 3.44 -22.56 -22.39
N ALA A 105 4.32 -22.47 -23.39
CA ALA A 105 3.94 -22.26 -24.80
C ALA A 105 3.06 -23.38 -25.39
N ALA A 106 2.75 -24.43 -24.61
CA ALA A 106 1.94 -25.57 -25.00
C ALA A 106 0.41 -25.33 -24.93
N SER A 107 -0.06 -24.15 -24.53
CA SER A 107 -1.50 -23.82 -24.48
C SER A 107 -1.96 -22.98 -25.67
N ASP A 108 -1.72 -23.47 -26.89
CA ASP A 108 -2.22 -22.87 -28.15
C ASP A 108 -3.44 -23.63 -28.73
N ILE A 109 -4.31 -24.21 -27.88
CA ILE A 109 -5.51 -24.96 -28.34
C ILE A 109 -6.84 -24.35 -27.86
N THR A 110 -6.82 -23.42 -26.92
CA THR A 110 -8.04 -22.69 -26.54
C THR A 110 -7.72 -21.21 -26.57
N GLY A 111 -8.40 -20.48 -27.47
CA GLY A 111 -8.24 -19.04 -27.69
C GLY A 111 -8.71 -18.19 -26.51
N ASP A 112 -8.14 -18.43 -25.33
CA ASP A 112 -8.34 -17.65 -24.13
C ASP A 112 -7.08 -16.83 -23.85
N ALA A 113 -7.28 -15.54 -23.62
CA ALA A 113 -6.34 -14.46 -23.84
C ALA A 113 -5.30 -14.27 -22.72
N ASP A 114 -4.86 -15.35 -22.08
CA ASP A 114 -3.92 -15.33 -20.95
C ASP A 114 -2.47 -15.60 -21.39
N ARG A 115 -2.11 -15.12 -22.60
CA ARG A 115 -0.70 -15.10 -23.03
C ARG A 115 0.00 -13.96 -22.30
N ALA A 116 0.97 -14.31 -21.47
CA ALA A 116 1.86 -13.33 -20.85
C ALA A 116 2.49 -12.44 -21.94
N ASP A 117 2.15 -11.15 -21.98
CA ASP A 117 2.84 -10.21 -22.86
C ASP A 117 4.26 -10.00 -22.32
N LEU A 118 5.23 -10.67 -22.93
CA LEU A 118 6.63 -10.59 -22.50
C LEU A 118 7.24 -9.22 -22.81
N ASN A 119 6.63 -8.41 -23.70
CA ASN A 119 7.14 -7.09 -24.03
C ASN A 119 7.05 -6.14 -22.83
N GLN A 120 6.08 -6.34 -21.92
CA GLN A 120 5.96 -5.57 -20.69
C GLN A 120 7.21 -5.71 -19.79
N PHE A 121 8.03 -6.74 -19.99
CA PHE A 121 9.27 -7.02 -19.26
C PHE A 121 10.53 -6.51 -19.95
N ALA A 122 10.43 -5.94 -21.16
CA ALA A 122 11.60 -5.48 -21.94
C ALA A 122 12.48 -4.48 -21.18
N PHE A 123 11.89 -3.72 -20.25
CA PHE A 123 12.63 -2.80 -19.39
C PHE A 123 13.74 -3.50 -18.58
N ALA A 124 13.52 -4.76 -18.18
CA ALA A 124 14.44 -5.48 -17.30
C ALA A 124 15.69 -5.93 -18.06
N LEU A 125 15.59 -6.12 -19.39
CA LEU A 125 16.71 -6.42 -20.28
C LEU A 125 17.43 -5.17 -20.80
N THR A 126 16.84 -3.99 -20.67
CA THR A 126 17.37 -2.75 -21.28
C THR A 126 18.85 -2.50 -20.93
N PRO A 127 19.32 -2.56 -19.68
CA PRO A 127 20.73 -2.33 -19.36
C PRO A 127 21.66 -3.46 -19.77
N LEU A 128 21.14 -4.67 -20.00
CA LEU A 128 21.92 -5.81 -20.49
C LEU A 128 22.10 -5.79 -22.00
N THR A 129 21.23 -5.07 -22.71
CA THR A 129 21.22 -4.97 -24.17
C THR A 129 21.74 -3.63 -24.68
N HIS A 130 21.70 -2.59 -23.85
CA HIS A 130 22.06 -1.21 -24.22
C HIS A 130 22.96 -0.55 -23.17
N GLY A 131 23.77 0.41 -23.63
CA GLY A 131 24.61 1.23 -22.77
C GLY A 131 25.89 0.53 -22.29
N LYS A 132 26.56 1.15 -21.32
CA LYS A 132 27.88 0.70 -20.82
C LYS A 132 27.84 -0.64 -20.09
N SER A 133 26.68 -1.00 -19.56
CA SER A 133 26.44 -2.24 -18.83
C SER A 133 25.96 -3.37 -19.73
N SER A 134 25.90 -3.14 -21.05
CA SER A 134 25.47 -4.16 -22.01
C SER A 134 26.43 -5.33 -22.00
N VAL A 135 25.88 -6.54 -21.91
CA VAL A 135 26.62 -7.80 -21.94
C VAL A 135 26.68 -8.41 -23.33
N LEU A 136 26.07 -7.75 -24.32
CA LEU A 136 26.10 -8.21 -25.71
C LEU A 136 27.52 -8.13 -26.28
N GLY A 137 27.94 -9.20 -26.95
CA GLY A 137 29.28 -9.39 -27.49
C GLY A 137 30.32 -9.85 -26.46
N GLN A 138 29.95 -9.99 -25.18
CA GLN A 138 30.85 -10.46 -24.13
C GLN A 138 30.82 -11.99 -24.01
N CYS A 139 31.93 -12.58 -23.59
CA CYS A 139 31.99 -14.00 -23.26
C CYS A 139 31.50 -14.20 -21.83
N LEU A 140 30.34 -14.84 -21.67
CA LEU A 140 29.71 -15.05 -20.37
C LEU A 140 29.83 -16.50 -19.95
N ASN A 141 30.32 -16.73 -18.73
CA ASN A 141 30.30 -18.04 -18.10
C ASN A 141 28.98 -18.26 -17.33
N ILE A 142 28.83 -19.43 -16.73
CA ILE A 142 27.60 -19.78 -16.00
C ILE A 142 27.31 -18.85 -14.80
N ASN A 143 28.32 -18.32 -14.14
CA ASN A 143 28.14 -17.40 -13.02
C ASN A 143 27.64 -16.03 -13.50
N ASP A 144 28.19 -15.51 -14.59
CA ASP A 144 27.73 -14.26 -15.21
C ASP A 144 26.27 -14.37 -15.63
N ILE A 145 25.91 -15.53 -16.20
CA ILE A 145 24.55 -15.86 -16.60
C ILE A 145 23.60 -15.91 -15.39
N HIS A 146 24.01 -16.51 -14.27
CA HIS A 146 23.22 -16.51 -13.04
C HIS A 146 23.05 -15.10 -12.45
N HIS A 147 24.08 -14.26 -12.53
CA HIS A 147 23.99 -12.85 -12.13
C HIS A 147 22.96 -12.10 -12.99
N ILE A 148 22.99 -12.29 -14.31
CA ILE A 148 21.99 -11.73 -15.23
C ILE A 148 20.57 -12.11 -14.82
N VAL A 149 20.31 -13.39 -14.53
CA VAL A 149 18.97 -13.85 -14.10
C VAL A 149 18.52 -13.14 -12.83
N ARG A 150 19.41 -13.06 -11.84
CA ARG A 150 19.12 -12.39 -10.57
C ARG A 150 18.83 -10.90 -10.80
N ASP A 151 19.62 -10.23 -11.62
CA ASP A 151 19.45 -8.80 -11.88
C ASP A 151 18.16 -8.51 -12.65
N VAL A 152 17.80 -9.35 -13.61
CA VAL A 152 16.51 -9.29 -14.32
C VAL A 152 15.35 -9.52 -13.35
N GLN A 153 15.45 -10.54 -12.50
CA GLN A 153 14.46 -10.84 -11.47
C GLN A 153 14.25 -9.66 -10.51
N ASN A 154 15.33 -9.03 -10.04
CA ASN A 154 15.26 -7.89 -9.14
C ASN A 154 14.58 -6.68 -9.80
N ARG A 155 14.91 -6.39 -11.06
CA ARG A 155 14.27 -5.31 -11.83
C ARG A 155 12.78 -5.54 -12.00
N LEU A 156 12.35 -6.79 -12.21
CA LEU A 156 10.94 -7.14 -12.26
C LEU A 156 10.25 -6.84 -10.92
N ILE A 157 10.87 -7.23 -9.80
CA ILE A 157 10.36 -6.94 -8.45
C ILE A 157 10.26 -5.43 -8.21
N GLU A 158 11.29 -4.65 -8.57
CA GLU A 158 11.34 -3.19 -8.42
C GLU A 158 10.18 -2.47 -9.14
N ARG A 159 9.66 -3.05 -10.23
CA ARG A 159 8.49 -2.53 -10.96
C ARG A 159 7.16 -3.17 -10.55
N GLY A 160 7.13 -3.95 -9.48
CA GLY A 160 5.90 -4.53 -8.92
C GLY A 160 5.54 -5.92 -9.44
N PHE A 161 6.37 -6.54 -10.28
CA PHE A 161 6.15 -7.90 -10.80
C PHE A 161 6.67 -8.98 -9.84
N ALA A 162 6.27 -8.91 -8.57
CA ALA A 162 6.80 -9.77 -7.50
C ALA A 162 6.48 -11.27 -7.67
N THR A 163 5.41 -11.61 -8.39
CA THR A 163 5.00 -12.99 -8.67
C THR A 163 5.59 -13.56 -9.97
N THR A 164 6.24 -12.71 -10.77
CA THR A 164 6.90 -13.11 -12.00
C THR A 164 8.25 -13.74 -11.67
N ARG A 165 8.52 -14.92 -12.22
CA ARG A 165 9.80 -15.62 -12.03
C ARG A 165 10.52 -15.78 -13.36
N VAL A 166 11.79 -15.41 -13.38
CA VAL A 166 12.70 -15.61 -14.52
C VAL A 166 13.75 -16.65 -14.15
N PHE A 167 14.05 -17.55 -15.08
CA PHE A 167 15.04 -18.60 -14.91
C PHE A 167 15.63 -19.00 -16.27
N ILE A 168 16.65 -19.86 -16.24
CA ILE A 168 17.30 -20.38 -17.43
C ILE A 168 17.05 -21.88 -17.52
N GLY A 169 16.64 -22.32 -18.70
CA GLY A 169 16.44 -23.73 -19.02
C GLY A 169 17.70 -24.34 -19.64
N ASN A 170 17.62 -25.63 -19.97
CA ASN A 170 18.64 -26.26 -20.79
C ASN A 170 18.55 -25.71 -22.21
N GLN A 171 19.60 -25.01 -22.65
CA GLN A 171 19.67 -24.38 -23.97
C GLN A 171 21.08 -24.40 -24.52
N ASN A 172 21.19 -24.37 -25.85
CA ASN A 172 22.47 -24.28 -26.54
C ASN A 172 22.87 -22.81 -26.74
N LEU A 173 23.93 -22.38 -26.08
CA LEU A 173 24.46 -21.01 -26.15
C LEU A 173 25.46 -20.79 -27.30
N SER A 174 25.81 -21.83 -28.05
CA SER A 174 26.82 -21.74 -29.12
C SER A 174 26.42 -20.79 -30.25
N GLY A 175 25.12 -20.54 -30.43
CA GLY A 175 24.59 -19.56 -31.39
C GLY A 175 24.57 -18.12 -30.87
N GLY A 176 25.06 -17.88 -29.65
CA GLY A 176 25.07 -16.56 -29.01
C GLY A 176 23.71 -16.03 -28.59
N GLN A 177 22.69 -16.90 -28.49
CA GLN A 177 21.37 -16.52 -28.00
C GLN A 177 21.15 -17.02 -26.57
N LEU A 178 20.94 -16.10 -25.64
CA LEU A 178 20.53 -16.38 -24.27
C LEU A 178 19.02 -16.18 -24.14
N VAL A 179 18.28 -17.27 -24.01
CA VAL A 179 16.83 -17.22 -23.73
C VAL A 179 16.62 -17.23 -22.22
N LEU A 180 15.79 -16.31 -21.72
CA LEU A 180 15.32 -16.29 -20.34
C LEU A 180 13.87 -16.73 -20.30
N TYR A 181 13.58 -17.80 -19.57
CA TYR A 181 12.22 -18.31 -19.44
C TYR A 181 11.49 -17.55 -18.35
N CYS A 182 10.29 -17.10 -18.66
CA CYS A 182 9.46 -16.32 -17.76
C CYS A 182 8.19 -17.09 -17.40
N ARG A 183 7.92 -17.19 -16.10
CA ARG A 183 6.65 -17.63 -15.55
C ARG A 183 5.93 -16.45 -14.95
N THR A 184 4.82 -16.07 -15.54
CA THR A 184 3.86 -15.16 -14.93
C THR A 184 2.75 -15.97 -14.31
N ARG A 185 2.39 -15.71 -13.06
CA ARG A 185 1.11 -16.21 -12.55
C ARG A 185 0.01 -15.35 -13.20
N CYS A 186 -0.94 -16.00 -13.87
CA CYS A 186 -2.22 -15.35 -14.19
C CYS A 186 -2.87 -14.89 -12.88
N TYR A 187 -3.45 -13.69 -12.90
CA TYR A 187 -4.08 -13.09 -11.73
C TYR A 187 -5.26 -13.93 -11.24
N TRP A 188 -5.53 -13.83 -9.92
CA TRP A 188 -6.86 -14.06 -9.38
C TRP A 188 -7.74 -12.92 -9.90
N THR A 189 -8.68 -13.22 -10.79
CA THR A 189 -9.87 -12.39 -10.99
C THR A 189 -10.81 -12.70 -9.82
N ASP A 190 -11.08 -11.69 -9.00
CA ASP A 190 -12.18 -11.69 -8.01
C ASP A 190 -13.54 -11.87 -8.68
#